data_AF-A0A7K8ZE86-F1
#
_entry.id   AF-A0A7K8ZE86-F1
#
_cell.length_a   1.000
_cell.length_b   1.000
_cell.length_c   1.000
_cell.angle_alpha   90.00
_cell.angle_beta   90.00
_cell.angle_gamma   90.00
#
_symmetry.space_group_name_H-M   'P 1'
#
loop_
_entity.id
_entity.type
_entity.pdbx_description
1 polymer ?
#
loop_
_entity_poly.entity_id
_entity_poly.type
_entity_poly.pdbx_seq_one_letter_code
_entity_poly.pdbx_strand_id
1 'polypeptide(L)'
;LRLVAVLRAVLEGEKAAVLKRDHHLPLSFHRRQEELKFGVGLQRLQHRVREIQALRDSPTAEGPGRDGAKQSPVAGAPQELPTLILEAVKELEAIKQQVLKRIQIWKRQQQLAGNGAVFEENLAPLQKRCEDLVEVYFQLQQQVMAAGTELGPELLPRLLERFNEVLSSLVKR
;
A
#
# COMPACT_ATOMS: atom_id res chain seq x y z
N LEU A 1 -40.21 44.24 -12.57
CA LEU A 1 -40.30 42.83 -12.09
C LEU A 1 -39.79 41.78 -13.09
N ARG A 2 -39.79 42.00 -14.42
CA ARG A 2 -39.33 41.00 -15.41
C ARG A 2 -37.85 40.59 -15.28
N LEU A 3 -36.94 41.52 -15.03
CA LEU A 3 -35.50 41.21 -14.93
C LEU A 3 -35.19 40.25 -13.76
N VAL A 4 -35.86 40.44 -12.62
CA VAL A 4 -35.71 39.57 -11.44
C VAL A 4 -36.22 38.14 -11.73
N ALA A 5 -37.27 38.01 -12.53
CA ALA A 5 -37.78 36.70 -12.94
C ALA A 5 -36.82 35.97 -13.88
N VAL A 6 -36.17 36.69 -14.81
CA VAL A 6 -35.14 36.14 -15.70
C VAL A 6 -33.92 35.70 -14.91
N LEU A 7 -33.40 36.54 -14.00
CA LEU A 7 -32.26 36.19 -13.16
C LEU A 7 -32.56 34.97 -12.28
N ARG A 8 -33.75 34.88 -11.70
CA ARG A 8 -34.18 33.71 -10.92
C ARG A 8 -34.24 32.44 -11.78
N ALA A 9 -34.75 32.53 -13.01
CA ALA A 9 -34.79 31.39 -13.92
C ALA A 9 -33.39 30.92 -14.34
N VAL A 10 -32.45 31.85 -14.56
CA VAL A 10 -31.05 31.53 -14.86
C VAL A 10 -30.39 30.84 -13.66
N LEU A 11 -30.54 31.39 -12.46
CA LEU A 11 -29.94 30.81 -11.25
C LEU A 11 -30.48 29.41 -10.93
N GLU A 12 -31.79 29.18 -11.07
CA GLU A 12 -32.37 27.83 -10.89
C GLU A 12 -31.92 26.86 -12.00
N GLY A 13 -31.76 27.35 -13.23
CA GLY A 13 -31.22 26.57 -14.35
C GLY A 13 -29.76 26.16 -14.12
N GLU A 14 -28.92 27.09 -13.68
CA GLU A 14 -27.52 26.84 -13.35
C GLU A 14 -27.39 25.88 -12.15
N LYS A 15 -28.17 26.10 -11.08
CA LYS A 15 -28.22 25.20 -9.94
C LYS A 15 -28.61 23.78 -10.34
N ALA A 16 -29.63 23.63 -11.18
CA ALA A 16 -30.06 22.31 -11.67
C ALA A 16 -28.99 21.67 -12.58
N ALA A 17 -28.28 22.45 -13.39
CA ALA A 17 -27.20 21.97 -14.24
C ALA A 17 -25.98 21.51 -13.42
N VAL A 18 -25.62 22.26 -12.38
CA VAL A 18 -24.54 21.90 -11.44
C VAL A 18 -24.90 20.62 -10.68
N LEU A 19 -26.11 20.54 -10.12
CA LEU A 19 -26.58 19.33 -9.41
C LEU A 19 -26.64 18.09 -10.31
N LYS A 20 -26.95 18.25 -11.60
CA LYS A 20 -26.92 17.15 -12.59
C LYS A 20 -25.48 16.75 -12.97
N ARG A 21 -24.57 17.71 -13.04
CA ARG A 21 -23.15 17.49 -13.37
C ARG A 21 -22.39 16.79 -12.24
N ASP A 22 -22.74 17.07 -10.99
CA ASP A 22 -22.00 16.61 -9.81
C ASP A 22 -22.52 15.28 -9.21
N HIS A 23 -23.30 14.49 -9.96
CA HIS A 23 -23.72 13.15 -9.50
C HIS A 23 -22.55 12.18 -9.28
N HIS A 24 -21.37 12.50 -9.81
CA HIS A 24 -20.15 11.73 -9.60
C HIS A 24 -19.06 12.62 -9.01
N LEU A 25 -18.30 12.06 -8.06
CA LEU A 25 -17.14 12.73 -7.51
C LEU A 25 -16.13 12.99 -8.64
N PRO A 26 -15.49 14.18 -8.69
CA PRO A 26 -14.48 14.47 -9.69
C PRO A 26 -13.35 13.42 -9.70
N LEU A 27 -12.76 13.14 -10.85
CA LEU A 27 -11.62 12.21 -10.97
C LEU A 27 -10.46 12.58 -10.04
N SER A 28 -10.26 13.87 -9.79
CA SER A 28 -9.26 14.38 -8.84
C SER A 28 -9.53 13.93 -7.40
N PHE A 29 -10.79 13.76 -7.00
CA PHE A 29 -11.15 13.22 -5.69
C PHE A 29 -10.75 11.75 -5.57
N HIS A 30 -11.15 10.92 -6.55
CA HIS A 30 -10.80 9.50 -6.56
C HIS A 30 -9.28 9.31 -6.58
N ARG A 31 -8.57 10.12 -7.35
CA ARG A 31 -7.10 10.13 -7.39
C ARG A 31 -6.50 10.44 -6.01
N ARG A 32 -6.96 11.51 -5.36
CA ARG A 32 -6.45 11.89 -4.03
C ARG A 32 -6.76 10.84 -2.98
N GLN A 33 -7.93 10.22 -3.07
CA GLN A 33 -8.30 9.09 -2.21
C GLN A 33 -7.36 7.89 -2.42
N GLU A 34 -7.03 7.55 -3.66
CA GLU A 34 -6.08 6.47 -3.97
C GLU A 34 -4.65 6.80 -3.52
N GLU A 35 -4.21 8.06 -3.64
CA GLU A 35 -2.93 8.54 -3.11
C GLU A 35 -2.85 8.37 -1.59
N LEU A 36 -3.89 8.78 -0.86
CA LEU A 36 -3.94 8.60 0.60
C LEU A 36 -3.98 7.13 1.02
N LYS A 37 -4.82 6.32 0.36
CA LYS A 37 -4.90 4.87 0.65
C LYS A 37 -3.57 4.17 0.42
N PHE A 38 -2.88 4.50 -0.66
CA PHE A 38 -1.56 3.97 -0.95
C PHE A 38 -0.54 4.40 0.11
N GLY A 39 -0.48 5.70 0.42
CA GLY A 39 0.46 6.24 1.40
C GLY A 39 0.29 5.63 2.79
N VAL A 40 -0.95 5.53 3.27
CA VAL A 40 -1.25 4.90 4.57
C VAL A 40 -0.92 3.41 4.56
N GLY A 41 -1.23 2.71 3.46
CA GLY A 41 -0.87 1.30 3.31
C GLY A 41 0.64 1.09 3.37
N LEU A 42 1.41 1.92 2.66
CA LEU A 42 2.86 1.85 2.63
C LEU A 42 3.47 2.16 4.00
N GLN A 43 3.00 3.20 4.69
CA GLN A 43 3.47 3.54 6.04
C GLN A 43 3.20 2.42 7.03
N ARG A 44 2.05 1.77 6.94
CA ARG A 44 1.72 0.60 7.76
C ARG A 44 2.67 -0.57 7.48
N LEU A 45 2.93 -0.85 6.21
CA LEU A 45 3.89 -1.91 5.84
C LEU A 45 5.29 -1.60 6.36
N GLN A 46 5.76 -0.35 6.22
CA GLN A 46 7.04 0.09 6.77
C GLN A 46 7.09 -0.05 8.30
N HIS A 47 6.00 0.28 9.00
CA HIS A 47 5.92 0.07 10.44
C HIS A 47 6.11 -1.40 10.80
N ARG A 48 5.41 -2.31 10.09
CA ARG A 48 5.55 -3.75 10.30
C ARG A 48 6.95 -4.27 10.04
N VAL A 49 7.62 -3.78 8.99
CA VAL A 49 9.02 -4.12 8.73
C VAL A 49 9.91 -3.71 9.90
N ARG A 50 9.70 -2.51 10.48
CA ARG A 50 10.44 -2.05 11.67
C ARG A 50 10.12 -2.87 12.91
N GLU A 51 8.86 -3.28 13.10
CA GLU A 51 8.45 -4.15 14.21
C GLU A 51 9.12 -5.54 14.10
N ILE A 52 9.10 -6.15 12.91
CA ILE A 52 9.78 -7.42 12.63
C ILE A 52 11.27 -7.29 12.94
N GLN A 53 11.90 -6.20 12.49
CA GLN A 53 13.30 -5.92 12.78
C GLN A 53 13.55 -5.78 14.30
N ALA A 54 12.72 -5.01 15.01
CA ALA A 54 12.87 -4.78 16.44
C ALA A 54 12.66 -6.05 17.28
N LEU A 55 11.72 -6.92 16.92
CA LEU A 55 11.50 -8.19 17.59
C LEU A 55 12.69 -9.14 17.43
N ARG A 56 13.33 -9.12 16.27
CA ARG A 56 14.56 -9.91 16.02
C ARG A 56 15.78 -9.33 16.75
N ASP A 57 15.93 -8.01 16.70
CA ASP A 57 17.08 -7.32 17.31
C ASP A 57 16.92 -7.19 18.84
N SER A 58 15.74 -7.51 19.39
CA SER A 58 15.51 -7.61 20.83
C SER A 58 16.35 -8.76 21.39
N PRO A 59 17.27 -8.49 22.34
CA PRO A 59 18.15 -9.51 22.86
C PRO A 59 17.32 -10.58 23.58
N THR A 60 17.24 -11.77 23.01
CA THR A 60 16.97 -12.98 23.76
C THR A 60 18.02 -13.07 24.86
N ALA A 61 17.55 -13.12 26.09
CA ALA A 61 18.35 -13.13 27.30
C ALA A 61 19.30 -14.35 27.34
N GLU A 62 20.53 -14.18 26.85
CA GLU A 62 21.66 -15.04 27.21
C GLU A 62 22.82 -14.18 27.69
N GLY A 63 22.79 -13.89 29.00
CA GLY A 63 24.00 -13.62 29.79
C GLY A 63 24.16 -14.77 30.79
N PRO A 64 25.35 -15.39 30.90
CA PRO A 64 25.55 -16.48 31.84
C PRO A 64 25.70 -15.92 33.27
N GLY A 65 24.75 -16.24 34.14
CA GLY A 65 24.91 -16.23 35.59
C GLY A 65 24.14 -15.15 36.37
N ARG A 66 23.04 -15.55 37.03
CA ARG A 66 22.86 -15.52 38.50
C ARG A 66 21.44 -15.93 38.90
N ASP A 67 21.40 -16.74 39.94
CA ASP A 67 20.21 -17.22 40.63
C ASP A 67 19.23 -16.10 41.02
N GLY A 68 17.93 -16.40 40.95
CA GLY A 68 16.90 -15.55 41.56
C GLY A 68 15.54 -15.70 40.93
N ALA A 69 14.69 -16.52 41.55
CA ALA A 69 13.31 -16.75 41.17
C ALA A 69 12.49 -15.46 40.94
N LYS A 70 11.87 -15.37 39.77
CA LYS A 70 10.49 -14.87 39.61
C LYS A 70 9.92 -15.38 38.29
N GLN A 71 9.04 -16.37 38.41
CA GLN A 71 8.15 -16.80 37.34
C GLN A 71 7.18 -15.66 37.00
N SER A 72 7.13 -15.28 35.73
CA SER A 72 5.91 -14.82 35.07
C SER A 72 6.00 -15.21 33.59
N PRO A 73 4.92 -15.78 33.01
CA PRO A 73 4.98 -16.41 31.70
C PRO A 73 4.64 -15.36 30.62
N VAL A 74 5.57 -15.10 29.72
CA VAL A 74 5.21 -14.66 28.36
C VAL A 74 5.86 -15.64 27.39
N ALA A 75 5.33 -16.85 27.40
CA ALA A 75 5.54 -17.85 26.34
C ALA A 75 4.71 -17.46 25.10
N GLY A 76 4.97 -16.27 24.55
CA GLY A 76 4.27 -15.71 23.36
C GLY A 76 5.18 -15.40 22.18
N ALA A 77 6.47 -15.17 22.41
CA ALA A 77 7.41 -14.64 21.40
C ALA A 77 7.62 -15.48 20.11
N PRO A 78 7.61 -16.83 20.11
CA PRO A 78 7.95 -17.59 18.89
C PRO A 78 6.87 -17.57 17.79
N GLN A 79 5.59 -17.34 18.14
CA GLN A 79 4.49 -17.35 17.16
C GLN A 79 4.15 -15.97 16.60
N GLU A 80 4.63 -14.90 17.23
CA GLU A 80 4.34 -13.52 16.82
C GLU A 80 5.16 -13.11 15.59
N LEU A 81 6.43 -13.51 15.47
CA LEU A 81 7.25 -13.12 14.31
C LEU A 81 6.78 -13.75 12.98
N PRO A 82 6.50 -15.07 12.89
CA PRO A 82 6.02 -15.66 11.65
C PRO A 82 4.66 -15.11 11.21
N THR A 83 3.77 -14.81 12.16
CA THR A 83 2.46 -14.23 11.86
C THR A 83 2.60 -12.80 11.34
N LEU A 84 3.42 -11.95 11.97
CA LEU A 84 3.72 -10.60 11.50
C LEU A 84 4.32 -10.58 10.08
N ILE A 85 5.26 -11.48 9.79
CA ILE A 85 5.84 -11.62 8.45
C ILE A 85 4.77 -12.00 7.42
N LEU A 86 3.92 -12.98 7.72
CA LEU A 86 2.84 -13.40 6.82
C LEU A 86 1.86 -12.27 6.54
N GLU A 87 1.52 -11.47 7.55
CA GLU A 87 0.64 -10.34 7.38
C GLU A 87 1.32 -9.19 6.60
N ALA A 88 2.60 -8.92 6.83
CA ALA A 88 3.38 -7.94 6.06
C ALA A 88 3.44 -8.32 4.57
N VAL A 89 3.64 -9.61 4.26
CA VAL A 89 3.63 -10.09 2.86
C VAL A 89 2.23 -9.95 2.24
N LYS A 90 1.15 -10.22 2.98
CA LYS A 90 -0.22 -9.98 2.50
C LYS A 90 -0.48 -8.50 2.20
N GLU A 91 -0.01 -7.61 3.06
CA GLU A 91 -0.14 -6.16 2.85
C GLU A 91 0.66 -5.69 1.64
N LEU A 92 1.89 -6.19 1.47
CA LEU A 92 2.71 -5.95 0.29
C LEU A 92 1.99 -6.35 -1.00
N GLU A 93 1.39 -7.53 -1.04
CA GLU A 93 0.59 -7.99 -2.19
C GLU A 93 -0.62 -7.09 -2.45
N ALA A 94 -1.31 -6.63 -1.40
CA ALA A 94 -2.43 -5.71 -1.54
C ALA A 94 -2.00 -4.34 -2.10
N ILE A 95 -0.90 -3.78 -1.61
CA ILE A 95 -0.34 -2.51 -2.11
C ILE A 95 0.10 -2.66 -3.57
N LYS A 96 0.74 -3.79 -3.91
CA LYS A 96 1.07 -4.14 -5.30
C LYS A 96 -0.15 -4.09 -6.20
N GLN A 97 -1.28 -4.69 -5.79
CA GLN A 97 -2.51 -4.65 -6.60
C GLN A 97 -3.01 -3.22 -6.82
N GLN A 98 -2.85 -2.32 -5.84
CA GLN A 98 -3.19 -0.90 -6.02
C GLN A 98 -2.30 -0.24 -7.07
N VAL A 99 -0.99 -0.50 -7.07
CA VAL A 99 -0.05 0.01 -8.08
C VAL A 99 -0.42 -0.52 -9.47
N LEU A 100 -0.65 -1.83 -9.60
CA LEU A 100 -1.03 -2.44 -10.88
C LEU A 100 -2.34 -1.86 -11.43
N LYS A 101 -3.35 -1.67 -10.59
CA LYS A 101 -4.60 -1.02 -10.98
C LYS A 101 -4.35 0.41 -11.45
N ARG A 102 -3.47 1.16 -10.77
CA ARG A 102 -3.14 2.53 -11.16
C ARG A 102 -2.41 2.59 -12.50
N ILE A 103 -1.50 1.65 -12.78
CA ILE A 103 -0.86 1.49 -14.10
C ILE A 103 -1.92 1.29 -15.18
N GLN A 104 -2.90 0.40 -14.96
CA GLN A 104 -3.97 0.15 -15.91
C GLN A 104 -4.82 1.41 -16.19
N ILE A 105 -5.21 2.13 -15.13
CA ILE A 105 -5.95 3.40 -15.26
C ILE A 105 -5.13 4.42 -16.06
N TRP A 106 -3.84 4.56 -15.74
CA TRP A 106 -2.95 5.49 -16.43
C TRP A 106 -2.83 5.16 -17.92
N LYS A 107 -2.61 3.89 -18.27
CA LYS A 107 -2.57 3.42 -19.67
C LYS A 107 -3.88 3.71 -20.41
N ARG A 108 -5.02 3.50 -19.75
CA ARG A 108 -6.34 3.80 -20.32
C ARG A 108 -6.51 5.30 -20.56
N GLN A 109 -6.11 6.14 -19.61
CA GLN A 109 -6.15 7.60 -19.76
C GLN A 109 -5.25 8.06 -20.91
N GLN A 110 -4.04 7.49 -21.03
CA GLN A 110 -3.13 7.78 -22.14
C GLN A 110 -3.74 7.38 -23.49
N GLN A 111 -4.38 6.21 -23.57
CA GLN A 111 -5.09 5.78 -24.78
C GLN A 111 -6.22 6.75 -25.16
N LEU A 112 -7.03 7.17 -24.19
CA LEU A 112 -8.10 8.13 -24.41
C LEU A 112 -7.57 9.51 -24.83
N ALA A 113 -6.42 9.93 -24.29
CA ALA A 113 -5.72 11.14 -24.70
C ALA A 113 -5.35 11.10 -26.18
N GLY A 114 -4.94 9.93 -26.69
CA GLY A 114 -4.72 9.70 -28.11
C GLY A 114 -5.96 9.93 -28.98
N ASN A 115 -7.16 9.84 -28.39
CA ASN A 115 -8.44 10.14 -29.04
C ASN A 115 -8.95 11.58 -28.77
N GLY A 116 -8.10 12.45 -28.21
CA GLY A 116 -8.44 13.86 -27.94
C GLY A 116 -9.05 14.13 -26.56
N ALA A 117 -9.06 13.17 -25.63
CA ALA A 117 -9.44 13.44 -24.24
C ALA A 117 -8.34 14.25 -23.52
N VAL A 118 -8.73 15.00 -22.49
CA VAL A 118 -7.78 15.74 -21.64
C VAL A 118 -6.91 14.75 -20.84
N PHE A 119 -5.60 14.98 -20.83
CA PHE A 119 -4.63 14.16 -20.11
C PHE A 119 -3.63 15.03 -19.37
N GLU A 120 -3.81 15.13 -18.06
CA GLU A 120 -3.00 15.99 -17.17
C GLU A 120 -2.01 15.18 -16.32
N GLU A 121 -1.83 13.88 -16.58
CA GLU A 121 -1.02 13.00 -15.76
C GLU A 121 0.38 12.78 -16.37
N ASN A 122 1.43 13.02 -15.58
CA ASN A 122 2.77 12.55 -15.89
C ASN A 122 3.07 11.22 -15.17
N LEU A 123 4.10 10.51 -15.63
CA LEU A 123 4.49 9.20 -15.07
C LEU A 123 5.14 9.31 -13.67
N ALA A 124 5.59 10.49 -13.24
CA ALA A 124 6.43 10.61 -12.05
C ALA A 124 5.77 10.12 -10.75
N PRO A 125 4.49 10.45 -10.43
CA PRO A 125 3.81 9.90 -9.26
C PRO A 125 3.67 8.37 -9.31
N LEU A 126 3.51 7.79 -10.50
CA LEU A 126 3.39 6.35 -10.66
C LEU A 126 4.75 5.68 -10.50
N GLN A 127 5.79 6.24 -11.10
CA GLN A 127 7.18 5.80 -10.91
C GLN A 127 7.56 5.80 -9.44
N LYS A 128 7.28 6.91 -8.72
CA LYS A 128 7.54 7.02 -7.29
C LYS A 128 6.84 5.92 -6.49
N ARG A 129 5.57 5.60 -6.79
CA ARG A 129 4.87 4.49 -6.12
C ARG A 129 5.54 3.14 -6.35
N CYS A 130 6.08 2.90 -7.54
CA CYS A 130 6.82 1.68 -7.84
C CYS A 130 8.14 1.64 -7.06
N GLU A 131 8.89 2.73 -7.06
CA GLU A 131 10.16 2.86 -6.32
C GLU A 131 9.95 2.64 -4.82
N ASP A 132 9.00 3.38 -4.22
CA ASP A 132 8.65 3.29 -2.80
C ASP A 132 8.23 1.85 -2.42
N LEU A 133 7.46 1.16 -3.29
CA LEU A 133 7.03 -0.23 -3.06
C LEU A 133 8.21 -1.21 -3.14
N VAL A 134 9.10 -1.03 -4.13
CA VAL A 134 10.27 -1.88 -4.34
C VAL A 134 11.27 -1.72 -3.18
N GLU A 135 11.44 -0.50 -2.66
CA GLU A 135 12.26 -0.26 -1.48
C GLU A 135 11.78 -1.06 -0.27
N VAL A 136 10.49 -0.95 0.07
CA VAL A 136 9.91 -1.67 1.21
C VAL A 136 9.87 -3.19 0.97
N TYR A 137 9.65 -3.61 -0.28
CA TYR A 137 9.78 -5.00 -0.70
C TYR A 137 11.17 -5.56 -0.34
N PHE A 138 12.26 -4.86 -0.68
CA PHE A 138 13.61 -5.34 -0.40
C PHE A 138 13.89 -5.38 1.10
N GLN A 139 13.43 -4.38 1.85
CA GLN A 139 13.57 -4.38 3.31
C GLN A 139 12.85 -5.59 3.91
N LEU A 140 11.60 -5.87 3.50
CA LEU A 140 10.85 -7.02 4.00
C LEU A 140 11.51 -8.35 3.57
N GLN A 141 11.99 -8.46 2.33
CA GLN A 141 12.69 -9.65 1.86
C GLN A 141 13.95 -9.93 2.70
N GLN A 142 14.72 -8.91 3.06
CA GLN A 142 15.87 -9.04 3.97
C GLN A 142 15.45 -9.55 5.35
N GLN A 143 14.33 -9.05 5.90
CA GLN A 143 13.81 -9.55 7.18
C GLN A 143 13.39 -11.02 7.10
N VAL A 144 12.73 -11.44 6.02
CA VAL A 144 12.32 -12.85 5.81
C VAL A 144 13.54 -13.77 5.68
N MET A 145 14.57 -13.34 4.96
CA MET A 145 15.83 -14.09 4.83
C MET A 145 16.53 -14.23 6.18
N ALA A 146 16.57 -13.17 6.99
CA ALA A 146 17.17 -13.18 8.32
C ALA A 146 16.39 -14.06 9.31
N ALA A 147 15.06 -14.08 9.21
CA ALA A 147 14.18 -14.91 10.04
C ALA A 147 14.06 -16.37 9.54
N GLY A 148 14.87 -16.79 8.56
CA GLY A 148 14.72 -18.07 7.88
C GLY A 148 14.77 -19.29 8.81
N THR A 149 15.56 -19.23 9.88
CA THR A 149 15.65 -20.31 10.89
C THR A 149 14.41 -20.41 11.78
N GLU A 150 13.70 -19.30 11.99
CA GLU A 150 12.53 -19.19 12.86
C GLU A 150 11.22 -19.48 12.13
N LEU A 151 11.19 -19.20 10.82
CA LEU A 151 10.04 -19.46 9.93
C LEU A 151 9.85 -20.95 9.62
N GLY A 152 10.88 -21.77 9.82
CA GLY A 152 10.87 -23.19 9.48
C GLY A 152 11.07 -23.48 7.98
N PRO A 153 11.38 -24.74 7.63
CA PRO A 153 11.85 -25.11 6.30
C PRO A 153 10.78 -25.04 5.19
N GLU A 154 9.50 -25.04 5.53
CA GLU A 154 8.40 -25.04 4.56
C GLU A 154 7.89 -23.63 4.21
N LEU A 155 7.92 -22.69 5.16
CA LEU A 155 7.35 -21.36 4.97
C LEU A 155 8.29 -20.42 4.20
N LEU A 156 9.59 -20.50 4.47
CA LEU A 156 10.60 -19.68 3.79
C LEU A 156 10.56 -19.81 2.25
N PRO A 157 10.65 -21.00 1.64
CA PRO A 157 10.63 -21.12 0.18
C PRO A 157 9.32 -20.59 -0.43
N ARG A 158 8.18 -20.88 0.22
CA ARG A 158 6.87 -20.37 -0.22
C ARG A 158 6.79 -18.85 -0.18
N LEU A 159 7.38 -18.21 0.82
CA LEU A 159 7.42 -16.75 0.89
C LEU A 159 8.31 -16.17 -0.22
N LEU A 160 9.46 -16.78 -0.49
CA LEU A 160 10.36 -16.35 -1.57
C LEU A 160 9.70 -16.46 -2.96
N GLU A 161 8.93 -17.51 -3.21
CA GLU A 161 8.11 -17.63 -4.43
C GLU A 161 7.11 -16.46 -4.55
N ARG A 162 6.38 -16.14 -3.46
CA ARG A 162 5.43 -15.01 -3.45
C ARG A 162 6.14 -13.67 -3.70
N PHE A 163 7.33 -13.46 -3.13
CA PHE A 163 8.15 -12.27 -3.42
C PHE A 163 8.50 -12.20 -4.92
N ASN A 164 8.95 -13.30 -5.51
CA ASN A 164 9.24 -13.35 -6.95
C ASN A 164 8.00 -13.06 -7.81
N GLU A 165 6.82 -13.54 -7.43
CA GLU A 165 5.55 -13.21 -8.09
C GLU A 165 5.22 -11.71 -7.97
N VAL A 166 5.42 -11.10 -6.80
CA VAL A 166 5.22 -9.66 -6.60
C VAL A 166 6.12 -8.87 -7.55
N LEU A 167 7.42 -9.15 -7.56
CA LEU A 167 8.38 -8.40 -8.37
C LEU A 167 8.19 -8.66 -9.87
N SER A 168 8.01 -9.91 -10.29
CA SER A 168 7.77 -10.24 -11.71
C SER A 168 6.48 -9.62 -12.25
N SER A 169 5.42 -9.54 -11.44
CA SER A 169 4.17 -8.90 -11.87
C SER A 169 4.25 -7.37 -11.95
N LEU A 170 5.13 -6.72 -11.19
CA LEU A 170 5.43 -5.29 -11.33
C LEU A 170 6.31 -5.01 -12.55
N VAL A 171 7.35 -5.81 -12.80
CA VAL A 171 8.32 -5.58 -13.87
C VAL A 171 7.76 -5.89 -15.27
N LYS A 172 6.89 -6.90 -15.39
CA LYS A 172 6.31 -7.33 -16.69
C LYS A 172 5.19 -6.42 -17.21
N ARG A 173 4.78 -5.39 -16.47
CA ARG A 173 3.60 -4.57 -16.75
C ARG A 173 3.99 -3.19 -17.24
#